data_AF-A0A5P9CEK2-F1
#
_entry.id   AF-A0A5P9CEK2-F1
#
_cell.length_a   1.000
_cell.length_b   1.000
_cell.length_c   1.000
_cell.angle_alpha   90.00
_cell.angle_beta   90.00
_cell.angle_gamma   90.00
#
_symmetry.space_group_name_H-M   'P 1'
#
loop_
_entity.id
_entity.type
_entity.pdbx_description
1 polymer ?
#
loop_
_entity_poly.entity_id
_entity_poly.type
_entity_poly.pdbx_seq_one_letter_code
_entity_poly.pdbx_strand_id
1 'polypeptide(L)'
;MKKMDFKMPLGTVIHLLAVVWISLEPRYDGLYIWMLPFLVLNMIGMLLVMLDKAKLGAILFIIGCVPFVPVGVIGILGAKKSLQSSNTLSLSNA
;
A
#
# COMPACT_ATOMS: atom_id res chain seq x y z
N MET A 1 18.58 19.66 -7.03
CA MET A 1 17.13 19.33 -7.04
C MET A 1 16.70 18.73 -8.37
N LYS A 2 17.03 17.46 -8.58
CA LYS A 2 16.35 16.65 -9.60
C LYS A 2 14.84 16.67 -9.28
N LYS A 3 14.00 17.01 -10.27
CA LYS A 3 12.55 17.09 -10.07
C LYS A 3 12.03 15.69 -9.74
N MET A 4 11.61 15.47 -8.49
CA MET A 4 11.04 14.21 -8.05
C MET A 4 9.73 13.96 -8.81
N ASP A 5 9.52 12.74 -9.28
CA ASP A 5 8.27 12.36 -9.94
C ASP A 5 7.13 12.37 -8.90
N PHE A 6 6.03 13.06 -9.22
CA PHE A 6 4.87 13.21 -8.33
C PHE A 6 4.25 11.87 -7.91
N LYS A 7 4.46 10.80 -8.68
CA LYS A 7 4.02 9.45 -8.34
C LYS A 7 4.64 8.93 -7.03
N MET A 8 5.85 9.38 -6.67
CA MET A 8 6.52 8.94 -5.43
C MET A 8 5.83 9.50 -4.16
N PRO A 9 5.58 10.82 -4.04
CA PRO A 9 4.74 11.36 -2.97
C PRO A 9 3.35 10.73 -2.93
N LEU A 10 2.69 10.60 -4.09
CA LEU A 10 1.36 9.99 -4.18
C LEU A 10 1.36 8.55 -3.63
N GLY A 11 2.33 7.72 -4.04
CA GLY A 11 2.49 6.36 -3.52
C GLY A 11 2.74 6.34 -2.02
N THR A 12 3.55 7.26 -1.49
CA THR A 12 3.78 7.37 -0.03
C THR A 12 2.50 7.69 0.73
N VAL A 13 1.68 8.61 0.21
CA VAL A 13 0.37 8.94 0.82
C VAL A 13 -0.56 7.73 0.80
N ILE A 14 -0.63 6.99 -0.31
CA ILE A 14 -1.45 5.77 -0.41
C ILE A 14 -0.98 4.72 0.60
N HIS A 15 0.33 4.48 0.71
CA HIS A 15 0.90 3.52 1.66
C HIS A 15 0.67 3.93 3.11
N LEU A 16 0.79 5.22 3.42
CA LEU A 16 0.47 5.76 4.74
C LEU A 16 -0.99 5.51 5.09
N LEU A 17 -1.92 5.85 4.19
CA LEU A 17 -3.36 5.62 4.40
C LEU A 17 -3.67 4.13 4.57
N ALA A 18 -3.00 3.25 3.81
CA ALA A 18 -3.16 1.80 3.95
C ALA A 18 -2.69 1.32 5.33
N VAL A 19 -1.51 1.73 5.80
CA VAL A 19 -1.01 1.34 7.13
C VAL A 19 -1.92 1.88 8.24
N VAL A 20 -2.35 3.15 8.14
CA VAL A 20 -3.28 3.75 9.11
C VAL A 20 -4.59 2.95 9.14
N TRP A 21 -5.20 2.68 7.99
CA TRP A 21 -6.44 1.90 7.92
C TRP A 21 -6.29 0.51 8.55
N ILE A 22 -5.21 -0.22 8.20
CA ILE A 22 -4.96 -1.56 8.74
C ILE A 22 -4.72 -1.50 10.26
N SER A 23 -4.06 -0.46 10.76
CA SER A 23 -3.80 -0.30 12.21
C SER A 23 -5.05 -0.03 13.05
N LEU A 24 -6.16 0.40 12.43
CA LEU A 24 -7.43 0.63 13.12
C LEU A 24 -8.27 -0.63 13.25
N GLU A 25 -7.85 -1.73 12.63
CA GLU A 25 -8.60 -2.98 12.58
C GLU A 25 -7.88 -4.07 13.40
N PRO A 26 -8.39 -4.44 14.59
CA PRO A 26 -7.73 -5.37 15.51
C PRO A 26 -7.41 -6.75 14.91
N ARG A 27 -8.15 -7.15 13.88
CA ARG A 27 -7.91 -8.41 13.15
C ARG A 27 -6.58 -8.44 12.40
N TYR A 28 -5.95 -7.27 12.18
CA TYR A 28 -4.73 -7.12 11.40
C TYR A 28 -3.55 -6.56 12.22
N ASP A 29 -3.58 -6.69 13.54
CA ASP A 29 -2.53 -6.17 14.45
C ASP A 29 -1.11 -6.60 14.04
N GLY A 30 -0.92 -7.87 13.67
CA GLY A 30 0.39 -8.35 13.21
C GLY A 30 0.82 -7.78 11.84
N LEU A 31 -0.15 -7.50 10.96
CA LEU A 31 0.11 -7.07 9.59
C LEU A 31 0.60 -5.62 9.54
N TYR A 32 -0.02 -4.71 10.31
CA TYR A 32 0.42 -3.30 10.30
C TYR A 32 1.84 -3.16 10.88
N ILE A 33 2.16 -3.89 11.96
CA ILE A 33 3.50 -3.87 12.58
C ILE A 33 4.56 -4.30 11.55
N TRP A 34 4.25 -5.35 10.78
CA TRP A 34 5.14 -5.85 9.74
C TRP A 34 5.28 -4.88 8.55
N MET A 35 4.23 -4.14 8.19
CA MET A 35 4.25 -3.17 7.09
C MET A 35 4.97 -1.84 7.45
N LEU A 36 4.98 -1.48 8.73
CA LEU A 36 5.56 -0.22 9.23
C LEU A 36 7.02 0.04 8.79
N PRO A 37 7.97 -0.92 8.90
CA PRO A 37 9.35 -0.69 8.44
C PRO A 37 9.44 -0.40 6.93
N PHE A 38 8.53 -0.93 6.12
CA PHE A 38 8.51 -0.69 4.67
C PHE A 38 7.94 0.68 4.31
N LEU A 39 6.95 1.17 5.08
CA LEU A 39 6.49 2.56 4.99
C LEU A 39 7.64 3.52 5.32
N VAL A 40 8.39 3.24 6.38
CA VAL A 40 9.59 4.02 6.75
C VAL A 40 10.62 3.98 5.62
N LEU A 41 10.84 2.82 5.00
CA LEU A 41 11.75 2.67 3.86
C LEU A 41 11.31 3.52 2.65
N ASN A 42 10.01 3.63 2.40
CA ASN A 42 9.43 4.52 1.38
C ASN A 42 9.69 6.00 1.69
N MET A 43 9.48 6.41 2.94
CA MET A 43 9.77 7.79 3.37
C MET A 43 11.27 8.12 3.25
N ILE A 44 12.15 7.21 3.68
CA ILE A 44 13.61 7.35 3.54
C ILE A 44 14.00 7.40 2.06
N GLY A 45 13.45 6.51 1.24
CA GLY A 45 13.69 6.49 -0.21
C GLY A 45 13.32 7.82 -0.87
N MET A 46 12.15 8.36 -0.54
CA MET A 46 11.69 9.67 -1.01
C MET A 46 12.62 10.80 -0.54
N LEU A 47 13.00 10.81 0.74
CA LEU A 47 13.94 11.80 1.31
C LEU A 47 15.30 11.78 0.58
N LEU A 48 15.84 10.58 0.31
CA LEU A 48 17.10 10.44 -0.43
C LEU A 48 17.01 10.96 -1.87
N VAL A 49 15.86 10.79 -2.54
CA VAL A 49 15.63 11.41 -3.86
C VAL A 49 15.64 12.93 -3.76
N MET A 50 15.04 13.50 -2.71
CA MET A 50 15.05 14.96 -2.47
C MET A 50 16.46 15.50 -2.20
N LEU A 51 17.32 14.71 -1.54
CA LEU A 51 18.72 15.03 -1.24
C LEU A 51 19.67 14.74 -2.42
N ASP A 52 19.15 14.70 -3.65
CA ASP A 52 19.87 14.41 -4.90
C ASP A 52 20.56 13.00 -4.95
N LYS A 53 20.26 12.09 -4.01
CA LYS A 53 20.71 10.68 -4.00
C LYS A 53 19.71 9.76 -4.73
N ALA A 54 19.34 10.15 -5.95
CA ALA A 54 18.19 9.60 -6.66
C ALA A 54 18.22 8.07 -6.88
N LYS A 55 19.38 7.48 -7.24
CA LYS A 55 19.50 6.04 -7.50
C LYS A 55 19.22 5.21 -6.25
N LEU A 56 19.86 5.57 -5.13
CA LEU A 56 19.68 4.87 -3.86
C LEU A 56 18.26 5.07 -3.32
N GLY A 57 17.76 6.31 -3.36
CA GLY A 57 16.40 6.62 -2.92
C GLY A 57 15.32 5.87 -3.70
N ALA A 58 15.46 5.77 -5.03
CA ALA A 58 14.53 5.01 -5.85
C ALA A 58 14.55 3.51 -5.53
N ILE A 59 15.74 2.91 -5.33
CA ILE A 59 15.85 1.48 -4.96
C ILE A 59 15.16 1.21 -3.62
N LEU A 60 15.43 2.02 -2.59
CA LEU A 60 14.78 1.86 -1.28
C LEU A 60 13.27 2.04 -1.35
N PHE A 61 12.81 3.00 -2.15
CA PHE A 61 11.39 3.20 -2.39
C PHE A 61 10.75 1.96 -3.03
N ILE A 62 11.35 1.41 -4.08
CA ILE A 62 10.85 0.21 -4.76
C ILE A 62 10.77 -0.98 -3.78
N ILE A 63 11.80 -1.21 -2.97
CA ILE A 63 11.82 -2.29 -1.97
C ILE A 63 10.69 -2.10 -0.95
N GLY A 64 10.48 -0.87 -0.48
CA GLY A 64 9.40 -0.56 0.45
C GLY A 64 8.00 -0.75 -0.13
N CYS A 65 7.82 -0.71 -1.46
CA CYS A 65 6.53 -0.97 -2.10
C CYS A 65 6.12 -2.45 -2.10
N VAL A 66 7.06 -3.39 -1.97
CA VAL A 66 6.81 -4.82 -2.20
C VAL A 66 5.65 -5.38 -1.34
N PRO A 67 5.55 -5.09 -0.03
CA PRO A 67 4.44 -5.56 0.81
C PRO A 67 3.06 -4.97 0.47
N PHE A 68 3.02 -3.81 -0.17
CA PHE A 68 1.75 -3.14 -0.47
C PHE A 68 1.05 -3.77 -1.68
N VAL A 69 1.79 -4.49 -2.53
CA VAL A 69 1.24 -5.24 -3.66
C VAL A 69 0.27 -6.35 -3.19
N PRO A 70 0.67 -7.30 -2.31
CA PRO A 70 -0.25 -8.33 -1.82
C PRO A 70 -1.42 -7.75 -1.02
N VAL A 71 -1.24 -6.62 -0.32
CA VAL A 71 -2.34 -5.91 0.35
C VAL A 71 -3.41 -5.47 -0.65
N GLY A 72 -2.99 -4.90 -1.79
CA GLY A 72 -3.91 -4.57 -2.89
C GLY A 72 -4.66 -5.80 -3.43
N VAL A 73 -3.96 -6.94 -3.56
CA VAL A 73 -4.57 -8.21 -4.00
C VAL A 73 -5.64 -8.71 -3.02
N ILE A 74 -5.39 -8.61 -1.71
CA ILE A 74 -6.38 -8.99 -0.68
C ILE A 74 -7.66 -8.16 -0.85
N GLY A 75 -7.53 -6.85 -1.11
CA GLY A 75 -8.67 -5.97 -1.39
C GLY A 75 -9.48 -6.43 -2.60
N ILE A 76 -8.81 -6.80 -3.70
CA ILE A 76 -9.46 -7.33 -4.92
C ILE A 76 -10.24 -8.62 -4.60
N LEU A 77 -9.64 -9.55 -3.84
CA LEU A 77 -10.30 -10.80 -3.46
C LEU A 77 -11.55 -10.56 -2.61
N GLY A 78 -11.50 -9.61 -1.67
CA GLY A 78 -12.65 -9.20 -0.86
C GLY A 78 -13.79 -8.61 -1.71
N ALA A 79 -13.46 -7.69 -2.63
CA ALA A 79 -14.43 -7.08 -3.53
C ALA A 79 -15.10 -8.13 -4.45
N LYS A 80 -14.30 -9.05 -5.00
CA LYS A 80 -14.79 -10.15 -5.84
C LYS A 80 -15.78 -11.05 -5.10
N LYS A 81 -15.49 -11.39 -3.84
CA LYS A 81 -16.40 -12.19 -3.00
C LYS A 81 -17.75 -11.47 -2.75
N SER A 82 -17.72 -10.16 -2.52
CA SER A 82 -18.93 -9.35 -2.32
C SER A 82 -19.82 -9.30 -3.57
N LEU A 83 -19.22 -9.14 -4.76
CA LEU A 83 -19.93 -9.19 -6.03
C LEU A 83 -20.60 -10.56 -6.26
N GLN A 84 -19.87 -11.65 -6.00
CA GLN A 84 -20.40 -13.01 -6.14
C GLN A 84 -21.56 -13.28 -5.18
N SER A 85 -21.43 -12.88 -3.91
CA SER A 85 -22.50 -13.06 -2.92
C SER A 85 -23.78 -12.32 -3.30
N SER A 86 -23.65 -11.12 -3.88
CA SER A 86 -24.79 -10.32 -4.34
C SER A 86 -25.48 -10.97 -5.55
N ASN A 87 -24.70 -11.55 -6.46
CA ASN A 87 -25.24 -12.22 -7.65
C ASN A 87 -26.01 -13.51 -7.30
N THR A 88 -25.51 -14.30 -6.34
CA THR A 88 -26.19 -15.51 -5.88
C THR A 88 -27.53 -15.22 -5.19
N LEU A 89 -27.62 -14.12 -4.42
CA LEU A 89 -28.88 -13.69 -3.80
C LEU A 89 -29.93 -13.26 -4.84
N SER A 90 -29.52 -12.67 -5.97
CA SER A 90 -30.45 -12.30 -7.04
C SER A 90 -31.07 -13.51 -7.75
N LEU A 91 -30.34 -14.63 -7.84
CA LEU A 91 -30.81 -15.88 -8.45
C LEU A 91 -31.62 -16.77 -7.51
N SER A 92 -31.50 -16.58 -6.18
CA SER A 92 -32.29 -17.28 -5.16
C SER A 92 -33.66 -16.64 -4.91
N ASN A 93 -33.84 -15.38 -5.29
CA ASN A 93 -35.07 -14.60 -5.08
C ASN A 93 -35.91 -14.44 -6.36
N ALA A 94 -35.53 -15.12 -7.44
CA ALA A 94 -36.23 -15.18 -8.72
C ALA A 94 -36.77 -16.60 -8.96
#